data_AF-A0A2S5PB71-F1
#
_entry.id   AF-A0A2S5PB71-F1
#
_cell.length_a   1.000
_cell.length_b   1.000
_cell.length_c   1.000
_cell.angle_alpha   90.00
_cell.angle_beta   90.00
_cell.angle_gamma   90.00
#
_symmetry.space_group_name_H-M   'P 1'
#
loop_
_entity.id
_entity.type
_entity.pdbx_description
1 polymer ?
#
loop_
_entity_poly.entity_id
_entity_poly.type
_entity_poly.pdbx_seq_one_letter_code
_entity_poly.pdbx_strand_id
1 'polypeptide(L)'
;MGDPRQRSEDCRSPIGLLGGKSLRLPTAAVVVPLALALTAVLSPVDANWLTKLFRESGEASSKDTKLRLGALGDAALYIKAQPSGAGGSDLAIAAHAGSEGHWTFVNKNGDAYTAGTPDEMKRVTSALAPEATSESKLALYLTDQTVFRQRSSLKDLPQEARLGVVVGTDGYSLIRRKDGLQDTVFAELRTNLMVAMHDERLFREAIWQLSRPLRTSYLRVLALEAGGPDRLAAVPRFDPATKGALVDRIDPNSLGAALGGIRGQTAVLTARVEAGHLRFVYGTSERSLPLAEIDRAAAGADVNLVILQSSSPRQPGGRNWLWQTVTVNGLDNAMKRATFADFLNALGASRGVRFSVDVVRSASGRTLLRALPESPDTRPIGGQLEDWAAELASAITGNVLTSAVEFTGNSAERQSELDLRVLPGIPSAIQMIYFAGLFAGILGLGVVRDWWRRLWPAEIRKDYSGAFGYHAARAAKLLAFGLLFLPLAGIPGFAKAVMLQLWRAIMWPNYAMRWIGERFVHSRNHASG
;
A
#
# COMPACT_ATOMS: atom_id res chain seq x y z
N MET A 1 11.13 81.59 -53.95
CA MET A 1 10.75 80.80 -52.75
C MET A 1 10.19 79.49 -53.28
N GLY A 2 11.01 78.49 -53.59
CA GLY A 2 11.64 77.52 -52.66
C GLY A 2 10.61 76.40 -52.44
N ASP A 3 10.77 75.14 -52.85
CA ASP A 3 11.94 74.28 -53.05
C ASP A 3 11.52 73.09 -53.97
N PRO A 4 12.34 72.66 -54.96
CA PRO A 4 12.07 71.53 -55.83
C PRO A 4 12.74 70.23 -55.32
N ARG A 5 12.15 69.05 -55.55
CA ARG A 5 12.90 67.77 -55.66
C ARG A 5 12.01 66.62 -56.14
N GLN A 6 11.95 66.48 -57.47
CA GLN A 6 11.97 65.16 -58.10
C GLN A 6 13.40 64.60 -58.00
N ARG A 7 13.54 63.35 -57.57
CA ARG A 7 14.64 62.47 -57.99
C ARG A 7 14.16 61.03 -57.95
N SER A 8 13.94 60.50 -59.16
CA SER A 8 14.16 59.11 -59.51
C SER A 8 15.63 58.76 -59.26
N GLU A 9 15.92 57.59 -58.71
CA GLU A 9 17.07 56.80 -59.15
C GLU A 9 16.97 55.36 -58.63
N ASP A 10 17.21 54.47 -59.58
CA ASP A 10 17.37 53.04 -59.45
C ASP A 10 18.38 52.62 -58.38
N CYS A 11 18.02 51.59 -57.61
CA CYS A 11 19.03 50.66 -57.10
C CYS A 11 18.40 49.28 -56.89
N ARG A 12 18.35 48.51 -57.99
CA ARG A 12 18.27 47.05 -57.94
C ARG A 12 19.63 46.53 -57.46
N SER A 13 19.64 45.79 -56.36
CA SER A 13 20.70 44.83 -56.06
C SER A 13 20.08 43.56 -55.48
N PRO A 14 20.39 42.38 -56.05
CA PRO A 14 19.83 41.10 -55.63
C PRO A 14 20.70 40.51 -54.52
N ILE A 15 20.22 40.56 -53.27
CA ILE A 15 20.89 39.84 -52.17
C ILE A 15 20.22 38.48 -52.00
N GLY A 16 20.84 37.49 -52.64
CA GLY A 16 21.13 36.18 -52.07
C GLY A 16 20.02 35.44 -51.33
N LEU A 17 19.21 34.71 -52.09
CA LEU A 17 18.55 33.48 -51.64
C LEU A 17 19.62 32.42 -51.30
N LEU A 18 20.21 32.51 -50.10
CA LEU A 18 20.90 31.37 -49.50
C LEU A 18 19.84 30.44 -48.90
N GLY A 19 19.45 29.46 -49.71
CA GLY A 19 18.67 28.31 -49.29
C GLY A 19 19.41 27.53 -48.21
N GLY A 20 19.11 27.84 -46.95
CA GLY A 20 19.47 27.03 -45.80
C GLY A 20 18.70 25.70 -45.84
N LYS A 21 19.25 24.70 -46.54
CA LYS A 21 18.87 23.30 -46.37
C LYS A 21 19.25 22.90 -44.95
N SER A 22 18.31 23.04 -44.03
CA SER A 22 18.42 22.47 -42.69
C SER A 22 18.46 20.95 -42.81
N LEU A 23 19.66 20.39 -42.71
CA LEU A 23 19.93 18.96 -42.64
C LEU A 23 19.33 18.45 -41.32
N ARG A 24 18.06 18.02 -41.35
CA ARG A 24 17.46 17.29 -40.23
C ARG A 24 18.04 15.89 -40.21
N LEU A 25 19.02 15.65 -39.34
CA LEU A 25 19.53 14.33 -38.99
C LEU A 25 18.37 13.41 -38.56
N PRO A 26 18.36 12.12 -38.96
CA PRO A 26 17.29 11.19 -38.62
C PRO A 26 17.42 10.74 -37.15
N THR A 27 16.57 11.29 -36.28
CA THR A 27 16.30 10.82 -34.91
C THR A 27 15.53 9.49 -34.87
N ALA A 28 15.76 8.60 -35.84
CA ALA A 28 14.96 7.40 -36.04
C ALA A 28 15.39 6.20 -35.16
N ALA A 29 16.55 6.25 -34.50
CA ALA A 29 17.11 5.06 -33.83
C ALA A 29 16.66 4.82 -32.37
N VAL A 30 15.94 5.75 -31.73
CA VAL A 30 15.64 5.65 -30.27
C VAL A 30 14.16 5.41 -29.95
N VAL A 31 13.23 5.57 -30.91
CA VAL A 31 11.78 5.60 -30.60
C VAL A 31 11.10 4.23 -30.62
N VAL A 32 11.66 3.23 -31.30
CA VAL A 32 11.01 1.92 -31.49
C VAL A 32 10.89 1.06 -30.20
N PRO A 33 11.86 1.02 -29.25
CA PRO A 33 11.67 0.21 -28.05
C PRO A 33 10.67 0.80 -27.03
N LEU A 34 10.33 2.10 -27.12
CA LEU A 34 9.42 2.75 -26.16
C LEU A 34 7.94 2.49 -26.46
N ALA A 35 7.58 2.29 -27.73
CA ALA A 35 6.19 2.08 -28.16
C ALA A 35 5.64 0.69 -27.79
N LEU A 36 6.49 -0.34 -27.70
CA LEU A 36 6.12 -1.69 -27.29
C LEU A 36 6.02 -1.85 -25.76
N ALA A 37 6.68 -0.98 -24.99
CA ALA A 37 6.58 -1.00 -23.52
C ALA A 37 5.27 -0.40 -22.98
N LEU A 38 4.60 0.48 -23.74
CA LEU A 38 3.39 1.19 -23.27
C LEU A 38 2.08 0.40 -23.44
N THR A 39 2.03 -0.60 -24.33
CA THR A 39 0.82 -1.41 -24.54
C THR A 39 0.68 -2.59 -23.57
N ALA A 40 1.72 -2.93 -22.81
CA ALA A 40 1.73 -4.05 -21.87
C ALA A 40 1.46 -3.67 -20.40
N VAL A 41 1.18 -2.38 -20.09
CA VAL A 41 1.18 -1.86 -18.69
C VAL A 41 -0.21 -1.45 -18.19
N LEU A 42 -1.30 -1.84 -18.85
CA LEU A 42 -2.65 -1.58 -18.35
C LEU A 42 -3.15 -2.66 -17.37
N SER A 43 -2.33 -2.95 -16.35
CA SER A 43 -2.78 -3.54 -15.09
C SER A 43 -2.56 -2.46 -14.02
N PRO A 44 -3.59 -2.01 -13.27
CA PRO A 44 -3.47 -0.92 -12.29
C PRO A 44 -2.72 -1.32 -11.00
N VAL A 45 -1.86 -2.33 -11.07
CA VAL A 45 -1.06 -2.83 -9.95
C VAL A 45 0.41 -2.55 -10.30
N ASP A 46 1.08 -1.79 -9.44
CA ASP A 46 2.51 -1.42 -9.48
C ASP A 46 2.89 -0.09 -10.13
N ALA A 47 2.46 1.01 -9.51
CA ALA A 47 3.10 2.33 -9.62
C ALA A 47 4.49 2.41 -8.92
N ASN A 48 5.17 1.26 -8.77
CA ASN A 48 6.52 1.13 -8.22
C ASN A 48 7.57 0.98 -9.33
N TRP A 49 7.25 1.30 -10.58
CA TRP A 49 8.07 0.96 -11.75
C TRP A 49 9.46 1.61 -11.79
N LEU A 50 9.62 2.85 -11.31
CA LEU A 50 10.92 3.53 -11.23
C LEU A 50 11.79 2.96 -10.11
N THR A 51 11.19 2.70 -8.94
CA THR A 51 11.85 2.01 -7.83
C THR A 51 12.20 0.57 -8.20
N LYS A 52 11.34 -0.10 -8.99
CA LYS A 52 11.59 -1.43 -9.57
C LYS A 52 12.70 -1.39 -10.61
N LEU A 53 12.78 -0.40 -11.49
CA LEU A 53 13.91 -0.27 -12.45
C LEU A 53 15.26 -0.12 -11.73
N PHE A 54 15.32 0.68 -10.67
CA PHE A 54 16.54 0.82 -9.87
C PHE A 54 16.83 -0.42 -9.00
N ARG A 55 15.79 -1.08 -8.45
CA ARG A 55 15.95 -2.33 -7.67
C ARG A 55 16.27 -3.54 -8.54
N GLU A 56 15.76 -3.60 -9.77
CA GLU A 56 15.99 -4.66 -10.76
C GLU A 56 17.43 -4.69 -11.27
N SER A 57 18.13 -3.55 -11.23
CA SER A 57 19.57 -3.51 -11.52
C SER A 57 20.42 -4.19 -10.43
N GLY A 58 19.92 -4.29 -9.19
CA GLY A 58 20.52 -5.06 -8.10
C GLY A 58 19.98 -6.50 -7.97
N GLU A 59 18.77 -6.77 -8.47
CA GLU A 59 18.11 -8.09 -8.43
C GLU A 59 18.41 -8.99 -9.66
N ALA A 60 19.20 -8.53 -10.63
CA ALA A 60 19.55 -9.34 -11.81
C ALA A 60 20.24 -10.68 -11.43
N SER A 61 20.94 -10.73 -10.30
CA SER A 61 21.52 -11.97 -9.76
C SER A 61 20.52 -12.86 -9.01
N SER A 62 19.41 -12.31 -8.49
CA SER A 62 18.40 -13.08 -7.73
C SER A 62 17.28 -13.63 -8.61
N LYS A 63 16.98 -12.96 -9.73
CA LYS A 63 15.96 -13.42 -10.71
C LYS A 63 16.28 -14.80 -11.30
N ASP A 64 17.54 -15.08 -11.58
CA ASP A 64 17.96 -16.37 -12.16
C ASP A 64 17.81 -17.53 -11.15
N THR A 65 18.02 -17.24 -9.86
CA THR A 65 17.80 -18.21 -8.77
C THR A 65 16.30 -18.45 -8.54
N LYS A 66 15.47 -17.40 -8.63
CA LYS A 66 14.01 -17.48 -8.46
C LYS A 66 13.33 -18.24 -9.61
N LEU A 67 13.83 -18.10 -10.84
CA LEU A 67 13.38 -18.87 -12.00
C LEU A 67 13.66 -20.38 -11.87
N ARG A 68 14.77 -20.77 -11.22
CA ARG A 68 15.14 -22.19 -11.06
C ARG A 68 14.43 -22.89 -9.89
N LEU A 69 14.04 -22.15 -8.85
CA LEU A 69 13.45 -22.73 -7.63
C LEU A 69 11.92 -22.57 -7.54
N GLY A 70 11.29 -21.87 -8.48
CA GLY A 70 9.82 -21.73 -8.53
C GLY A 70 9.24 -21.17 -7.21
N ALA A 71 8.26 -21.86 -6.64
CA ALA A 71 7.60 -21.48 -5.39
C ALA A 71 8.54 -21.47 -4.16
N LEU A 72 9.66 -22.19 -4.20
CA LEU A 72 10.65 -22.25 -3.12
C LEU A 72 11.62 -21.08 -3.11
N GLY A 73 11.68 -20.27 -4.18
CA GLY A 73 12.71 -19.26 -4.35
C GLY A 73 12.79 -18.26 -3.18
N ASP A 74 11.64 -17.76 -2.72
CA ASP A 74 11.60 -16.76 -1.65
C ASP A 74 12.01 -17.36 -0.29
N ALA A 75 11.58 -18.59 0.01
CA ALA A 75 11.98 -19.31 1.22
C ALA A 75 13.47 -19.68 1.22
N ALA A 76 14.00 -20.12 0.08
CA ALA A 76 15.42 -20.44 -0.09
C ALA A 76 16.31 -19.18 0.06
N LEU A 77 15.88 -18.05 -0.50
CA LEU A 77 16.56 -16.76 -0.32
C LEU A 77 16.54 -16.31 1.14
N TYR A 78 15.42 -16.49 1.83
CA TYR A 78 15.28 -16.15 3.24
C TYR A 78 16.24 -16.95 4.13
N ILE A 79 16.28 -18.28 3.99
CA ILE A 79 17.20 -19.12 4.80
C ILE A 79 18.68 -18.83 4.49
N LYS A 80 19.00 -18.46 3.25
CA LYS A 80 20.36 -18.09 2.83
C LYS A 80 20.81 -16.77 3.44
N ALA A 81 19.88 -15.83 3.61
CA ALA A 81 20.14 -14.53 4.24
C ALA A 81 20.26 -14.61 5.77
N GLN A 82 19.79 -15.71 6.40
CA GLN A 82 19.90 -15.84 7.85
C GLN A 82 21.34 -16.07 8.30
N PRO A 83 21.80 -15.33 9.34
CA PRO A 83 23.16 -15.46 9.86
C PRO A 83 23.43 -16.89 10.31
N SER A 84 24.53 -17.46 9.81
CA SER A 84 25.06 -18.74 10.31
C SER A 84 25.55 -18.51 11.74
N GLY A 85 24.83 -19.03 12.74
CA GLY A 85 25.29 -19.04 14.13
C GLY A 85 24.67 -18.01 15.09
N ALA A 86 23.63 -17.25 14.69
CA ALA A 86 22.93 -16.39 15.65
C ALA A 86 21.91 -17.19 16.49
N GLY A 87 22.38 -17.89 17.52
CA GLY A 87 21.58 -18.29 18.68
C GLY A 87 20.83 -19.63 18.63
N GLY A 88 21.00 -20.45 17.59
CA GLY A 88 20.49 -21.81 17.57
C GLY A 88 21.28 -22.69 16.62
N SER A 89 21.68 -23.87 17.08
CA SER A 89 22.25 -24.99 16.32
C SER A 89 21.26 -25.58 15.30
N ASP A 90 20.31 -24.78 14.84
CA ASP A 90 19.14 -25.24 14.12
C ASP A 90 19.43 -25.34 12.62
N LEU A 91 19.08 -26.48 12.06
CA LEU A 91 19.21 -26.72 10.63
C LEU A 91 18.02 -26.08 9.90
N ALA A 92 18.27 -24.95 9.24
CA ALA A 92 17.25 -24.23 8.47
C ALA A 92 17.10 -24.81 7.05
N ILE A 93 15.89 -25.28 6.72
CA ILE A 93 15.53 -25.85 5.42
C ILE A 93 14.27 -25.18 4.90
N ALA A 94 14.26 -24.77 3.63
CA ALA A 94 13.08 -24.28 2.96
C ALA A 94 12.23 -25.47 2.49
N ALA A 95 10.92 -25.43 2.69
CA ALA A 95 10.02 -26.54 2.41
C ALA A 95 8.76 -26.09 1.66
N HIS A 96 8.35 -26.88 0.67
CA HIS A 96 7.16 -26.63 -0.14
C HIS A 96 6.44 -27.95 -0.40
N ALA A 97 5.17 -28.00 -0.03
CA ALA A 97 4.28 -29.07 -0.47
C ALA A 97 3.77 -28.74 -1.87
N GLY A 98 3.93 -29.69 -2.81
CA GLY A 98 3.40 -29.63 -4.16
C GLY A 98 1.95 -30.14 -4.22
N SER A 99 1.20 -29.74 -5.24
CA SER A 99 -0.22 -30.12 -5.40
C SER A 99 -0.43 -31.63 -5.54
N GLU A 100 0.61 -32.38 -5.91
CA GLU A 100 0.59 -33.83 -6.06
C GLU A 100 0.88 -34.58 -4.74
N GLY A 101 1.08 -33.86 -3.62
CA GLY A 101 1.32 -34.44 -2.31
C GLY A 101 2.78 -34.74 -1.98
N HIS A 102 3.71 -34.46 -2.90
CA HIS A 102 5.15 -34.53 -2.62
C HIS A 102 5.64 -33.25 -1.93
N TRP A 103 6.62 -33.39 -1.07
CA TRP A 103 7.34 -32.30 -0.42
C TRP A 103 8.68 -32.07 -1.11
N THR A 104 9.02 -30.82 -1.39
CA THR A 104 10.34 -30.42 -1.86
C THR A 104 11.02 -29.57 -0.80
N PHE A 105 12.27 -29.92 -0.49
CA PHE A 105 13.11 -29.29 0.51
C PHE A 105 14.34 -28.71 -0.16
N VAL A 106 14.79 -27.54 0.30
CA VAL A 106 16.00 -26.88 -0.19
C VAL A 106 16.83 -26.39 1.00
N ASN A 107 18.12 -26.76 1.04
CA ASN A 107 19.04 -26.29 2.07
C ASN A 107 19.61 -24.90 1.74
N LYS A 108 20.45 -24.34 2.61
CA LYS A 108 21.10 -23.03 2.38
C LYS A 108 22.04 -23.00 1.16
N ASN A 109 22.56 -24.16 0.74
CA ASN A 109 23.45 -24.29 -0.43
C ASN A 109 22.68 -24.34 -1.75
N GLY A 110 21.37 -24.57 -1.70
CA GLY A 110 20.52 -24.76 -2.88
C GLY A 110 20.36 -26.22 -3.30
N ASP A 111 20.87 -27.17 -2.51
CA ASP A 111 20.62 -28.60 -2.74
C ASP A 111 19.15 -28.91 -2.46
N ALA A 112 18.52 -29.63 -3.38
CA ALA A 112 17.11 -29.97 -3.31
C ALA A 112 16.89 -31.46 -3.04
N TYR A 113 15.88 -31.77 -2.24
CA TYR A 113 15.44 -33.14 -1.95
C TYR A 113 13.92 -33.21 -1.99
N THR A 114 13.38 -34.21 -2.69
CA THR A 114 11.94 -34.42 -2.80
C THR A 114 11.53 -35.70 -2.08
N ALA A 115 10.51 -35.60 -1.23
CA ALA A 115 9.94 -36.72 -0.48
C ALA A 115 8.46 -36.87 -0.81
N GLY A 116 8.04 -38.04 -1.27
CA GLY A 116 6.64 -38.41 -1.47
C GLY A 116 6.05 -39.22 -0.32
N THR A 117 6.88 -39.77 0.57
CA THR A 117 6.45 -40.66 1.66
C THR A 117 6.95 -40.22 3.05
N PRO A 118 6.26 -40.60 4.14
CA PRO A 118 6.73 -40.32 5.50
C PRO A 118 8.11 -40.90 5.83
N ASP A 119 8.53 -41.98 5.18
CA ASP A 119 9.86 -42.56 5.38
C ASP A 119 10.96 -41.79 4.63
N GLU A 120 10.65 -41.23 3.46
CA GLU A 120 11.55 -40.29 2.77
C GLU A 120 11.66 -38.97 3.53
N MET A 121 10.59 -38.52 4.17
CA MET A 121 10.58 -37.33 5.03
C MET A 121 11.59 -37.44 6.18
N LYS A 122 11.73 -38.62 6.79
CA LYS A 122 12.72 -38.88 7.85
C LYS A 122 14.17 -38.77 7.34
N ARG A 123 14.40 -38.91 6.03
CA ARG A 123 15.74 -38.85 5.40
C ARG A 123 16.12 -37.45 4.93
N VAL A 124 15.20 -36.46 4.99
CA VAL A 124 15.45 -35.09 4.53
C VAL A 124 16.67 -34.49 5.21
N THR A 125 16.77 -34.61 6.53
CA THR A 125 17.89 -34.05 7.31
C THR A 125 19.22 -34.69 6.92
N SER A 126 19.29 -36.02 6.80
CA SER A 126 20.55 -36.71 6.46
C SER A 126 20.96 -36.50 5.00
N ALA A 127 20.01 -36.31 4.08
CA ALA A 127 20.28 -36.03 2.69
C ALA A 127 20.75 -34.59 2.44
N LEU A 128 20.12 -33.61 3.10
CA LEU A 128 20.38 -32.19 2.87
C LEU A 128 21.43 -31.58 3.80
N ALA A 129 21.74 -32.23 4.92
CA ALA A 129 22.74 -31.79 5.89
C ALA A 129 23.42 -32.99 6.57
N PRO A 130 24.25 -33.75 5.84
CA PRO A 130 24.96 -34.90 6.41
C PRO A 130 25.92 -34.52 7.55
N GLU A 131 26.35 -33.26 7.62
CA GLU A 131 27.23 -32.73 8.67
C GLU A 131 26.48 -32.30 9.95
N ALA A 132 25.14 -32.30 9.94
CA ALA A 132 24.36 -31.89 11.11
C ALA A 132 24.54 -32.90 12.26
N THR A 133 24.82 -32.40 13.46
CA THR A 133 24.92 -33.23 14.66
C THR A 133 23.52 -33.69 15.11
N SER A 134 23.46 -34.79 15.85
CA SER A 134 22.19 -35.31 16.42
C SER A 134 21.48 -34.35 17.38
N GLU A 135 22.13 -33.24 17.76
CA GLU A 135 21.57 -32.20 18.64
C GLU A 135 20.97 -31.00 17.88
N SER A 136 21.14 -30.94 16.55
CA SER A 136 20.59 -29.86 15.72
C SER A 136 19.07 -29.96 15.60
N LYS A 137 18.35 -28.95 16.09
CA LYS A 137 16.88 -28.89 15.91
C LYS A 137 16.56 -28.50 14.47
N LEU A 138 15.64 -29.23 13.84
CA LEU A 138 15.20 -28.93 12.48
C LEU A 138 14.28 -27.70 12.48
N ALA A 139 14.61 -26.69 11.66
CA ALA A 139 13.76 -25.53 11.41
C ALA A 139 13.30 -25.54 9.94
N LEU A 140 11.99 -25.69 9.72
CA LEU A 140 11.38 -25.75 8.40
C LEU A 140 10.71 -24.41 8.05
N TYR A 141 11.19 -23.75 7.00
CA TYR A 141 10.64 -22.52 6.48
C TYR A 141 9.73 -22.80 5.28
N LEU A 142 8.43 -22.75 5.53
CA LEU A 142 7.39 -23.09 4.57
C LEU A 142 7.09 -21.93 3.62
N THR A 143 6.78 -22.25 2.37
CA THR A 143 6.21 -21.27 1.43
C THR A 143 4.80 -20.86 1.83
N ASP A 144 4.39 -19.64 1.47
CA ASP A 144 3.02 -19.15 1.68
C ASP A 144 1.97 -20.08 1.06
N GLN A 145 2.21 -20.58 -0.16
CA GLN A 145 1.32 -21.52 -0.85
C GLN A 145 1.07 -22.79 -0.03
N THR A 146 2.09 -23.33 0.64
CA THR A 146 1.94 -24.52 1.48
C THR A 146 1.03 -24.23 2.67
N VAL A 147 1.21 -23.10 3.35
CA VAL A 147 0.44 -22.76 4.56
C VAL A 147 -1.01 -22.39 4.25
N PHE A 148 -1.25 -21.68 3.14
CA PHE A 148 -2.59 -21.20 2.77
C PHE A 148 -3.39 -22.16 1.89
N ARG A 149 -2.75 -22.91 0.97
CA ARG A 149 -3.45 -23.79 0.02
C ARG A 149 -3.37 -25.26 0.39
N GLN A 150 -2.31 -25.70 1.07
CA GLN A 150 -2.03 -27.10 1.36
C GLN A 150 -1.89 -27.36 2.87
N ARG A 151 -2.74 -26.71 3.67
CA ARG A 151 -2.72 -26.81 5.13
C ARG A 151 -2.82 -28.25 5.65
N SER A 152 -3.54 -29.12 4.95
CA SER A 152 -3.69 -30.52 5.32
C SER A 152 -2.37 -31.28 5.32
N SER A 153 -1.41 -30.91 4.47
CA SER A 153 -0.09 -31.54 4.39
C SER A 153 0.77 -31.22 5.61
N LEU A 154 0.47 -30.16 6.37
CA LEU A 154 1.24 -29.80 7.57
C LEU A 154 1.26 -30.91 8.64
N LYS A 155 0.30 -31.84 8.60
CA LYS A 155 0.26 -33.01 9.49
C LYS A 155 1.40 -34.01 9.21
N ASP A 156 1.98 -33.97 8.01
CA ASP A 156 3.03 -34.89 7.56
C ASP A 156 4.43 -34.43 8.01
N LEU A 157 4.53 -33.18 8.48
CA LEU A 157 5.78 -32.61 8.99
C LEU A 157 6.13 -33.17 10.38
N PRO A 158 7.43 -33.31 10.71
CA PRO A 158 7.86 -33.74 12.03
C PRO A 158 7.33 -32.82 13.13
N GLN A 159 6.74 -33.38 14.19
CA GLN A 159 6.12 -32.62 15.28
C GLN A 159 7.14 -31.81 16.09
N GLU A 160 8.39 -32.26 16.13
CA GLU A 160 9.48 -31.60 16.86
C GLU A 160 10.15 -30.48 16.06
N ALA A 161 9.85 -30.37 14.76
CA ALA A 161 10.44 -29.34 13.92
C ALA A 161 9.86 -27.97 14.26
N ARG A 162 10.74 -26.97 14.36
CA ARG A 162 10.33 -25.56 14.43
C ARG A 162 9.79 -25.17 13.06
N LEU A 163 8.55 -24.75 13.01
CA LEU A 163 7.92 -24.32 11.76
C LEU A 163 8.02 -22.80 11.63
N GLY A 164 8.33 -22.35 10.43
CA GLY A 164 8.23 -20.96 10.02
C GLY A 164 7.53 -20.86 8.68
N VAL A 165 7.03 -19.68 8.33
CA VAL A 165 6.49 -19.35 7.02
C VAL A 165 7.22 -18.16 6.46
N VAL A 166 7.51 -18.20 5.16
CA VAL A 166 8.06 -17.07 4.43
C VAL A 166 6.98 -16.48 3.56
N VAL A 167 6.67 -15.20 3.78
CA VAL A 167 5.66 -14.44 3.03
C VAL A 167 6.34 -13.22 2.44
N GLY A 168 6.55 -13.24 1.12
CA GLY A 168 7.38 -12.23 0.46
C GLY A 168 8.84 -12.37 0.89
N THR A 169 9.41 -11.34 1.52
CA THR A 169 10.81 -11.34 2.00
C THR A 169 10.94 -11.62 3.50
N ASP A 170 9.82 -11.71 4.21
CA ASP A 170 9.79 -11.81 5.66
C ASP A 170 9.45 -13.24 6.10
N GLY A 171 10.08 -13.68 7.18
CA GLY A 171 9.84 -14.98 7.80
C GLY A 171 9.19 -14.83 9.17
N TYR A 172 8.18 -15.64 9.45
CA TYR A 172 7.43 -15.65 10.71
C TYR A 172 7.45 -17.05 11.32
N SER A 173 7.60 -17.15 12.63
CA SER A 173 7.45 -18.43 13.34
C SER A 173 6.00 -18.88 13.29
N LEU A 174 5.76 -20.16 13.00
CA LEU A 174 4.43 -20.75 12.91
C LEU A 174 4.08 -21.49 14.19
N ILE A 175 2.88 -21.23 14.68
CA ILE A 175 2.30 -21.90 15.84
C ILE A 175 1.03 -22.62 15.38
N ARG A 176 1.00 -23.92 15.60
CA ARG A 176 -0.19 -24.76 15.35
C ARG A 176 -0.95 -24.93 16.65
N ARG A 177 -2.24 -24.63 16.63
CA ARG A 177 -3.15 -24.87 17.75
C ARG A 177 -4.34 -25.71 17.28
N LYS A 178 -4.79 -26.60 18.15
CA LYS A 178 -6.07 -27.28 18.00
C LYS A 178 -7.12 -26.42 18.69
N ASP A 179 -7.92 -25.71 17.91
CA ASP A 179 -9.07 -24.96 18.43
C ASP A 179 -10.33 -25.77 18.13
N GLY A 180 -10.76 -26.56 19.13
CA GLY A 180 -11.83 -27.54 18.98
C GLY A 180 -11.51 -28.60 17.92
N LEU A 181 -12.31 -28.63 16.84
CA LEU A 181 -12.16 -29.57 15.72
C LEU A 181 -11.28 -29.03 14.59
N GLN A 182 -10.82 -27.77 14.66
CA GLN A 182 -10.02 -27.16 13.60
C GLN A 182 -8.57 -26.90 14.04
N ASP A 183 -7.62 -27.33 13.20
CA ASP A 183 -6.22 -26.93 13.32
C ASP A 183 -6.10 -25.47 12.83
N THR A 184 -5.99 -24.53 13.77
CA THR A 184 -5.70 -23.13 13.50
C THR A 184 -4.19 -22.91 13.45
N VAL A 185 -3.75 -22.15 12.45
CA VAL A 185 -2.33 -21.84 12.24
C VAL A 185 -2.17 -20.34 12.43
N PHE A 186 -1.21 -19.98 13.27
CA PHE A 186 -0.86 -18.60 13.58
C PHE A 186 0.58 -18.30 13.17
N ALA A 187 0.81 -17.10 12.66
CA ALA A 187 2.16 -16.54 12.54
C ALA A 187 2.46 -15.69 13.78
N GLU A 188 3.56 -15.98 14.46
CA GLU A 188 4.10 -15.14 15.51
C GLU A 188 4.80 -13.92 14.92
N LEU A 189 4.24 -12.74 15.20
CA LEU A 189 4.80 -11.47 14.75
C LEU A 189 5.70 -10.85 15.84
N ARG A 190 5.30 -11.01 17.11
CA ARG A 190 6.05 -10.61 18.31
C ARG A 190 5.77 -11.63 19.42
N THR A 191 6.56 -11.59 20.48
CA THR A 191 6.41 -12.48 21.65
C THR A 191 4.97 -12.53 22.18
N ASN A 192 4.30 -11.37 22.28
CA ASN A 192 2.91 -11.28 22.79
C ASN A 192 1.88 -11.02 21.68
N LEU A 193 2.21 -11.29 20.41
CA LEU A 193 1.32 -11.01 19.28
C LEU A 193 1.43 -12.06 18.18
N MET A 194 0.30 -12.68 17.85
CA MET A 194 0.17 -13.63 16.76
C MET A 194 -0.93 -13.19 15.79
N VAL A 195 -0.84 -13.63 14.54
CA VAL A 195 -1.81 -13.33 13.49
C VAL A 195 -2.33 -14.63 12.91
N ALA A 196 -3.66 -14.78 12.87
CA ALA A 196 -4.30 -15.95 12.30
C ALA A 196 -4.09 -16.01 10.78
N MET A 197 -3.79 -17.20 10.25
CA MET A 197 -3.42 -17.38 8.85
C MET A 197 -4.55 -18.00 8.01
N HIS A 198 -5.81 -17.58 8.17
CA HIS A 198 -6.94 -18.23 7.46
C HIS A 198 -6.92 -18.02 5.94
N ASP A 199 -6.62 -16.80 5.51
CA ASP A 199 -6.61 -16.38 4.11
C ASP A 199 -5.36 -15.56 3.83
N GLU A 200 -4.74 -15.78 2.67
CA GLU A 200 -3.48 -15.12 2.31
C GLU A 200 -3.65 -13.60 2.22
N ARG A 201 -4.75 -13.12 1.62
CA ARG A 201 -4.99 -11.69 1.42
C ARG A 201 -5.30 -11.01 2.75
N LEU A 202 -6.09 -11.64 3.63
CA LEU A 202 -6.35 -11.12 4.97
C LEU A 202 -5.10 -11.13 5.85
N PHE A 203 -4.25 -12.15 5.74
CA PHE A 203 -2.97 -12.18 6.44
C PHE A 203 -2.04 -11.04 5.99
N ARG A 204 -1.87 -10.84 4.68
CA ARG A 204 -1.07 -9.72 4.14
C ARG A 204 -1.62 -8.36 4.59
N GLU A 205 -2.95 -8.22 4.58
CA GLU A 205 -3.62 -7.03 5.11
C GLU A 205 -3.34 -6.84 6.61
N ALA A 206 -3.38 -7.91 7.41
CA ALA A 206 -3.06 -7.86 8.83
C ALA A 206 -1.63 -7.40 9.09
N ILE A 207 -0.65 -8.01 8.41
CA ILE A 207 0.76 -7.62 8.49
C ILE A 207 0.93 -6.15 8.06
N TRP A 208 0.28 -5.73 6.98
CA TRP A 208 0.32 -4.34 6.54
C TRP A 208 -0.20 -3.39 7.62
N GLN A 209 -1.39 -3.63 8.19
CA GLN A 209 -1.96 -2.81 9.26
C GLN A 209 -1.09 -2.78 10.52
N LEU A 210 -0.60 -3.94 10.94
CA LEU A 210 0.25 -4.08 12.14
C LEU A 210 1.61 -3.40 11.96
N SER A 211 2.15 -3.39 10.74
CA SER A 211 3.41 -2.70 10.43
C SER A 211 3.29 -1.18 10.35
N ARG A 212 2.06 -0.63 10.34
CA ARG A 212 1.87 0.81 10.17
C ARG A 212 2.52 1.60 11.31
N PRO A 213 3.21 2.71 10.99
CA PRO A 213 3.79 3.56 12.00
C PRO A 213 2.69 4.25 12.79
N LEU A 214 2.74 4.13 14.11
CA LEU A 214 1.91 4.90 15.03
C LEU A 214 2.59 6.24 15.29
N ARG A 215 2.06 7.28 14.66
CA ARG A 215 2.49 8.65 14.93
C ARG A 215 1.72 9.17 16.13
N THR A 216 2.41 9.37 17.25
CA THR A 216 1.83 9.94 18.47
C THR A 216 1.15 11.29 18.24
N SER A 217 1.65 12.07 17.28
CA SER A 217 1.05 13.36 16.87
C SER A 217 -0.31 13.24 16.19
N TYR A 218 -0.75 12.04 15.80
CA TYR A 218 -2.03 11.79 15.14
C TYR A 218 -2.92 10.81 15.93
N LEU A 219 -2.52 10.45 17.15
CA LEU A 219 -3.30 9.57 18.03
C LEU A 219 -4.04 10.42 19.06
N ARG A 220 -5.33 10.16 19.24
CA ARG A 220 -6.17 10.83 20.24
C ARG A 220 -6.89 9.82 21.10
N VAL A 221 -6.78 9.98 22.41
CA VAL A 221 -7.62 9.25 23.36
C VAL A 221 -8.87 10.08 23.59
N LEU A 222 -10.03 9.52 23.30
CA LEU A 222 -11.32 10.18 23.43
C LEU A 222 -12.06 9.67 24.67
N ALA A 223 -12.63 10.60 25.44
CA ALA A 223 -13.60 10.34 26.50
C ALA A 223 -14.96 10.93 26.12
N LEU A 224 -15.97 10.08 26.08
CA LEU A 224 -17.39 10.41 25.96
C LEU A 224 -17.91 10.92 27.30
N GLU A 225 -17.98 12.24 27.45
CA GLU A 225 -18.45 12.90 28.68
C GLU A 225 -19.73 13.71 28.41
N ALA A 226 -20.66 13.70 29.36
CA ALA A 226 -21.88 14.50 29.29
C ALA A 226 -21.53 16.00 29.35
N GLY A 227 -22.01 16.78 28.38
CA GLY A 227 -21.68 18.20 28.25
C GLY A 227 -20.26 18.47 27.74
N GLY A 228 -19.60 17.45 27.16
CA GLY A 228 -18.39 17.66 26.37
C GLY A 228 -18.64 18.58 25.17
N PRO A 229 -17.58 19.10 24.52
CA PRO A 229 -17.74 19.90 23.31
C PRO A 229 -18.38 19.06 22.18
N ASP A 230 -19.09 19.73 21.26
CA ASP A 230 -19.68 19.07 20.09
C ASP A 230 -18.70 18.83 18.93
N ARG A 231 -17.49 19.38 19.05
CA ARG A 231 -16.48 19.35 17.99
C ARG A 231 -15.10 19.05 18.57
N LEU A 232 -14.33 18.24 17.85
CA LEU A 232 -12.92 18.04 18.12
C LEU A 232 -12.09 19.08 17.37
N ALA A 233 -11.12 19.70 18.05
CA ALA A 233 -10.16 20.57 17.40
C ALA A 233 -9.27 19.74 16.45
N ALA A 234 -8.87 20.29 15.30
CA ALA A 234 -8.02 19.55 14.34
C ALA A 234 -6.61 19.24 14.88
N VAL A 235 -6.11 20.03 15.82
CA VAL A 235 -4.79 19.86 16.45
C VAL A 235 -4.92 19.07 17.76
N PRO A 236 -4.16 17.99 17.95
CA PRO A 236 -4.21 17.21 19.18
C PRO A 236 -3.61 18.00 20.35
N ARG A 237 -4.15 17.77 21.54
CA ARG A 237 -3.71 18.42 22.77
C ARG A 237 -2.66 17.56 23.46
N PHE A 238 -1.57 18.19 23.87
CA PHE A 238 -0.49 17.56 24.63
C PHE A 238 -0.32 18.26 25.96
N ASP A 239 0.06 17.49 26.97
CA ASP A 239 0.53 18.06 28.23
C ASP A 239 1.88 18.75 27.99
N PRO A 240 2.02 20.06 28.28
CA PRO A 240 3.28 20.78 28.06
C PRO A 240 4.46 20.20 28.87
N ALA A 241 4.21 19.56 30.02
CA ALA A 241 5.27 19.02 30.87
C ALA A 241 5.72 17.63 30.41
N THR A 242 4.78 16.69 30.25
CA THR A 242 5.09 15.30 29.91
C THR A 242 5.17 15.02 28.42
N LYS A 243 4.66 15.96 27.59
CA LYS A 243 4.39 15.77 26.15
C LYS A 243 3.47 14.57 25.87
N GLY A 244 2.75 14.08 26.88
CA GLY A 244 1.76 13.02 26.75
C GLY A 244 0.53 13.52 26.01
N ALA A 245 -0.12 12.64 25.25
CA ALA A 245 -1.41 12.94 24.65
C ALA A 245 -2.45 13.16 25.76
N LEU A 246 -3.13 14.30 25.75
CA LEU A 246 -4.24 14.54 26.66
C LEU A 246 -5.50 13.81 26.17
N VAL A 247 -6.34 13.41 27.11
CA VAL A 247 -7.65 12.84 26.79
C VAL A 247 -8.57 13.98 26.34
N ASP A 248 -9.05 13.88 25.09
CA ASP A 248 -10.01 14.81 24.53
C ASP A 248 -11.42 14.38 24.92
N ARG A 249 -12.20 15.32 25.47
CA ARG A 249 -13.59 15.11 25.86
C ARG A 249 -14.51 15.42 24.69
N ILE A 250 -15.58 14.64 24.52
CA ILE A 250 -16.59 14.84 23.48
C ILE A 250 -17.97 14.47 23.99
N ASP A 251 -19.01 15.20 23.60
CA ASP A 251 -20.39 14.74 23.80
C ASP A 251 -20.64 13.49 22.94
N PRO A 252 -21.04 12.34 23.52
CA PRO A 252 -21.30 11.12 22.77
C PRO A 252 -22.34 11.28 21.65
N ASN A 253 -23.33 12.16 21.79
CA ASN A 253 -24.33 12.39 20.73
C ASN A 253 -23.73 13.12 19.52
N SER A 254 -22.66 13.89 19.75
CA SER A 254 -21.94 14.66 18.73
C SER A 254 -20.74 13.90 18.16
N LEU A 255 -20.40 12.72 18.71
CA LEU A 255 -19.22 11.94 18.33
C LEU A 255 -19.12 11.73 16.82
N GLY A 256 -20.19 11.26 16.17
CA GLY A 256 -20.18 10.97 14.74
C GLY A 256 -19.83 12.20 13.88
N ALA A 257 -20.43 13.36 14.19
CA ALA A 257 -20.12 14.61 13.50
C ALA A 257 -18.72 15.14 13.84
N ALA A 258 -18.29 14.98 15.09
CA ALA A 258 -17.02 15.48 15.59
C ALA A 258 -15.80 14.76 15.00
N LEU A 259 -15.95 13.49 14.58
CA LEU A 259 -14.88 12.74 13.89
C LEU A 259 -14.42 13.43 12.61
N GLY A 260 -15.29 14.20 11.94
CA GLY A 260 -14.91 15.01 10.78
C GLY A 260 -13.81 16.04 11.08
N GLY A 261 -13.69 16.50 12.32
CA GLY A 261 -12.67 17.46 12.77
C GLY A 261 -11.27 16.87 12.88
N ILE A 262 -11.13 15.53 12.93
CA ILE A 262 -9.86 14.82 13.11
C ILE A 262 -9.53 13.91 11.93
N ARG A 263 -9.93 14.30 10.72
CA ARG A 263 -9.68 13.56 9.48
C ARG A 263 -8.22 13.11 9.34
N GLY A 264 -8.02 11.83 9.03
CA GLY A 264 -6.69 11.22 8.87
C GLY A 264 -5.97 10.87 10.19
N GLN A 265 -6.61 11.08 11.34
CA GLN A 265 -6.07 10.74 12.66
C GLN A 265 -6.59 9.37 13.14
N THR A 266 -6.01 8.88 14.23
CA THR A 266 -6.46 7.66 14.93
C THR A 266 -7.14 8.06 16.24
N ALA A 267 -8.42 7.72 16.36
CA ALA A 267 -9.20 7.88 17.59
C ALA A 267 -9.16 6.59 18.40
N VAL A 268 -8.80 6.69 19.68
CA VAL A 268 -8.79 5.59 20.65
C VAL A 268 -9.92 5.82 21.64
N LEU A 269 -10.86 4.87 21.68
CA LEU A 269 -11.98 4.83 22.62
C LEU A 269 -11.83 3.64 23.55
N THR A 270 -12.25 3.80 24.79
CA THR A 270 -12.39 2.68 25.73
C THR A 270 -13.87 2.55 26.09
N ALA A 271 -14.42 1.35 25.96
CA ALA A 271 -15.83 1.13 26.25
C ALA A 271 -16.16 -0.36 26.42
N ARG A 272 -17.33 -0.64 26.98
CA ARG A 272 -17.92 -1.99 26.94
C ARG A 272 -18.65 -2.16 25.61
N VAL A 273 -18.32 -3.22 24.87
CA VAL A 273 -19.01 -3.54 23.61
C VAL A 273 -19.94 -4.72 23.85
N GLU A 274 -21.23 -4.50 23.63
CA GLU A 274 -22.26 -5.51 23.86
C GLU A 274 -23.32 -5.44 22.74
N ALA A 275 -23.59 -6.56 22.09
CA ALA A 275 -24.57 -6.67 21.01
C ALA A 275 -24.44 -5.58 19.92
N GLY A 276 -23.20 -5.26 19.51
CA GLY A 276 -22.93 -4.22 18.49
C GLY A 276 -23.16 -2.79 18.96
N HIS A 277 -23.27 -2.56 20.27
CA HIS A 277 -23.39 -1.25 20.88
C HIS A 277 -22.19 -0.96 21.78
N LEU A 278 -21.71 0.28 21.72
CA LEU A 278 -20.71 0.84 22.60
C LEU A 278 -21.43 1.38 23.83
N ARG A 279 -21.27 0.72 24.98
CA ARG A 279 -21.83 1.12 26.27
C ARG A 279 -20.82 1.93 27.08
N PHE A 280 -21.28 3.05 27.62
CA PHE A 280 -20.47 4.01 28.38
C PHE A 280 -21.30 4.71 29.45
N VAL A 281 -20.61 5.28 30.44
CA VAL A 281 -21.24 6.09 31.48
C VAL A 281 -21.43 7.53 31.00
N TYR A 282 -22.67 8.01 30.99
CA TYR A 282 -23.08 9.38 30.67
C TYR A 282 -23.64 10.06 31.93
N GLY A 283 -22.83 10.88 32.59
CA GLY A 283 -23.17 11.43 33.91
C GLY A 283 -23.25 10.33 34.96
N THR A 284 -24.45 10.04 35.45
CA THR A 284 -24.73 8.93 36.39
C THR A 284 -25.44 7.75 35.73
N SER A 285 -25.84 7.87 34.47
CA SER A 285 -26.60 6.85 33.73
C SER A 285 -25.74 6.14 32.70
N GLU A 286 -25.95 4.84 32.51
CA GLU A 286 -25.35 4.13 31.38
C GLU A 286 -26.12 4.44 30.09
N ARG A 287 -25.39 4.72 29.00
CA ARG A 287 -25.94 4.91 27.66
C ARG A 287 -25.19 4.04 26.65
N SER A 288 -25.82 3.86 25.50
CA SER A 288 -25.30 3.04 24.41
C SER A 288 -25.33 3.78 23.09
N LEU A 289 -24.27 3.64 22.29
CA LEU A 289 -24.22 4.12 20.91
C LEU A 289 -24.07 2.94 19.94
N PRO A 290 -24.79 2.89 18.81
CA PRO A 290 -24.60 1.85 17.82
C PRO A 290 -23.19 1.88 17.23
N LEU A 291 -22.44 0.78 17.31
CA LEU A 291 -21.07 0.71 16.82
C LEU A 291 -21.00 0.96 15.31
N ALA A 292 -21.99 0.46 14.57
CA ALA A 292 -22.09 0.65 13.12
C ALA A 292 -22.21 2.13 12.70
N GLU A 293 -22.82 2.98 13.53
CA GLU A 293 -22.90 4.42 13.25
C GLU A 293 -21.55 5.11 13.46
N ILE A 294 -20.84 4.74 14.52
CA ILE A 294 -19.49 5.24 14.81
C ILE A 294 -18.52 4.79 13.70
N ASP A 295 -18.57 3.52 13.30
CA ASP A 295 -17.75 2.99 12.21
C ASP A 295 -18.05 3.71 10.88
N ARG A 296 -19.33 3.96 10.57
CA ARG A 296 -19.71 4.70 9.36
C ARG A 296 -19.23 6.14 9.41
N ALA A 297 -19.35 6.81 10.56
CA ALA A 297 -18.86 8.17 10.75
C ALA A 297 -17.33 8.25 10.63
N ALA A 298 -16.60 7.31 11.25
CA ALA A 298 -15.16 7.19 11.13
C ALA A 298 -14.73 6.92 9.68
N ALA A 299 -15.45 6.05 8.97
CA ALA A 299 -15.22 5.77 7.56
C ALA A 299 -15.40 7.01 6.68
N GLY A 300 -16.49 7.77 6.88
CA GLY A 300 -16.77 9.01 6.13
C GLY A 300 -15.78 10.13 6.42
N ALA A 301 -15.20 10.15 7.62
CA ALA A 301 -14.19 11.11 8.03
C ALA A 301 -12.74 10.66 7.80
N ASP A 302 -12.51 9.50 7.18
CA ASP A 302 -11.18 8.88 7.04
C ASP A 302 -10.40 8.78 8.37
N VAL A 303 -11.10 8.50 9.47
CA VAL A 303 -10.52 8.33 10.82
C VAL A 303 -10.28 6.85 11.07
N ASN A 304 -9.09 6.48 11.59
CA ASN A 304 -8.87 5.13 12.08
C ASN A 304 -9.42 5.02 13.50
N LEU A 305 -10.22 3.99 13.78
CA LEU A 305 -10.84 3.80 15.08
C LEU A 305 -10.12 2.66 15.81
N VAL A 306 -9.70 2.88 17.04
CA VAL A 306 -9.22 1.85 17.97
C VAL A 306 -10.20 1.81 19.13
N ILE A 307 -10.81 0.65 19.36
CA ILE A 307 -11.70 0.41 20.49
C ILE A 307 -11.00 -0.56 21.43
N LEU A 308 -10.67 -0.07 22.61
CA LEU A 308 -10.20 -0.86 23.73
C LEU A 308 -11.45 -1.38 24.46
N GLN A 309 -11.87 -2.60 24.13
CA GLN A 309 -13.02 -3.21 24.77
C GLN A 309 -12.71 -3.51 26.22
N SER A 310 -13.63 -3.18 27.11
CA SER A 310 -13.49 -3.34 28.55
C SER A 310 -14.76 -3.95 29.13
N SER A 311 -14.63 -4.72 30.21
CA SER A 311 -15.81 -5.16 30.99
C SER A 311 -16.51 -3.99 31.68
N SER A 312 -15.77 -2.92 32.01
CA SER A 312 -16.30 -1.70 32.59
C SER A 312 -16.70 -0.67 31.53
N PRO A 313 -17.87 -0.03 31.63
CA PRO A 313 -18.28 1.09 30.76
C PRO A 313 -17.58 2.42 31.11
N ARG A 314 -16.65 2.42 32.08
CA ARG A 314 -15.90 3.60 32.50
C ARG A 314 -14.81 3.95 31.49
N GLN A 315 -14.56 5.25 31.36
CA GLN A 315 -13.66 5.79 30.35
C GLN A 315 -12.40 6.40 30.93
N PRO A 316 -11.28 6.36 30.18
CA PRO A 316 -10.03 6.97 30.59
C PRO A 316 -10.18 8.48 30.82
N GLY A 317 -9.47 9.02 31.80
CA GLY A 317 -9.57 10.43 32.16
C GLY A 317 -10.73 10.78 33.10
N GLY A 318 -11.71 9.87 33.26
CA GLY A 318 -12.72 9.97 34.31
C GLY A 318 -12.10 9.78 35.71
N ARG A 319 -12.75 10.32 36.74
CA ARG A 319 -12.36 10.06 38.14
C ARG A 319 -13.17 8.89 38.69
N ASN A 320 -12.51 7.92 39.32
CA ASN A 320 -13.21 6.88 40.07
C ASN A 320 -13.80 7.46 41.38
N TRP A 321 -14.50 6.63 42.14
CA TRP A 321 -15.11 7.00 43.43
C TRP A 321 -14.08 7.45 44.48
N LEU A 322 -12.80 7.10 44.30
CA LEU A 322 -11.65 7.54 45.09
C LEU A 322 -10.96 8.79 44.49
N TRP A 323 -11.57 9.46 43.52
CA TRP A 323 -11.02 10.61 42.79
C TRP A 323 -9.72 10.34 42.00
N GLN A 324 -9.35 9.08 41.78
CA GLN A 324 -8.22 8.70 40.95
C GLN A 324 -8.59 8.69 39.47
N THR A 325 -7.66 9.16 38.62
CA THR A 325 -7.83 9.16 37.17
C THR A 325 -7.83 7.72 36.65
N VAL A 326 -8.90 7.34 35.95
CA VAL A 326 -8.99 6.04 35.30
C VAL A 326 -7.97 5.99 34.18
N THR A 327 -7.05 5.04 34.26
CA THR A 327 -6.05 4.77 33.21
C THR A 327 -6.22 3.37 32.68
N VAL A 328 -5.79 3.15 31.43
CA VAL A 328 -5.71 1.81 30.86
C VAL A 328 -4.31 1.29 31.11
N ASN A 329 -4.21 0.17 31.85
CA ASN A 329 -2.92 -0.44 32.16
C ASN A 329 -2.11 -0.69 30.88
N GLY A 330 -0.88 -0.15 30.87
CA GLY A 330 0.07 -0.31 29.77
C GLY A 330 -0.15 0.64 28.57
N LEU A 331 -1.24 1.41 28.51
CA LEU A 331 -1.57 2.24 27.36
C LEU A 331 -0.51 3.33 27.09
N ASP A 332 -0.03 4.03 28.13
CA ASP A 332 0.99 5.07 27.96
C ASP A 332 2.31 4.54 27.39
N ASN A 333 2.69 3.32 27.79
CA ASN A 333 3.86 2.64 27.25
C ASN A 333 3.61 2.14 25.82
N ALA A 334 2.41 1.62 25.55
CA ALA A 334 2.01 1.18 24.22
C ALA A 334 1.95 2.33 23.21
N MET A 335 1.45 3.50 23.60
CA MET A 335 1.36 4.69 22.74
C MET A 335 2.74 5.24 22.34
N LYS A 336 3.80 4.94 23.10
CA LYS A 336 5.18 5.34 22.77
C LYS A 336 5.83 4.45 21.69
N ARG A 337 5.14 3.41 21.23
CA ARG A 337 5.69 2.42 20.30
C ARG A 337 5.61 2.90 18.86
N ALA A 338 6.57 2.46 18.05
CA ALA A 338 6.73 2.91 16.67
C ALA A 338 5.64 2.35 15.75
N THR A 339 5.18 1.11 15.96
CA THR A 339 4.21 0.44 15.09
C THR A 339 2.99 -0.07 15.85
N PHE A 340 1.90 -0.37 15.14
CA PHE A 340 0.70 -0.92 15.75
C PHE A 340 0.93 -2.34 16.33
N ALA A 341 1.78 -3.14 15.69
CA ALA A 341 2.25 -4.42 16.23
C ALA A 341 2.94 -4.24 17.59
N ASP A 342 3.84 -3.25 17.69
CA ASP A 342 4.58 -3.00 18.91
C ASP A 342 3.67 -2.42 20.02
N PHE A 343 2.64 -1.64 19.65
CA PHE A 343 1.58 -1.19 20.55
C PHE A 343 0.82 -2.37 21.16
N LEU A 344 0.32 -3.29 20.34
CA LEU A 344 -0.40 -4.48 20.82
C LEU A 344 0.50 -5.39 21.64
N ASN A 345 1.75 -5.58 21.21
CA ASN A 345 2.74 -6.37 21.95
C ASN A 345 3.07 -5.77 23.31
N ALA A 346 3.21 -4.44 23.42
CA ALA A 346 3.44 -3.76 24.69
C ALA A 346 2.21 -3.84 25.61
N LEU A 347 1.00 -3.73 25.03
CA LEU A 347 -0.25 -3.90 25.78
C LEU A 347 -0.36 -5.33 26.34
N GLY A 348 -0.02 -6.34 25.54
CA GLY A 348 -0.02 -7.75 25.96
C GLY A 348 1.04 -8.02 27.03
N ALA A 349 2.26 -7.51 26.83
CA ALA A 349 3.37 -7.62 27.78
C ALA A 349 3.02 -7.05 29.15
N SER A 350 2.35 -5.90 29.21
CA SER A 350 1.95 -5.25 30.46
C SER A 350 0.96 -6.08 31.30
N ARG A 351 0.39 -7.14 30.71
CA ARG A 351 -0.63 -8.00 31.30
C ARG A 351 -0.22 -9.45 31.38
N GLY A 352 0.94 -9.81 30.83
CA GLY A 352 1.35 -11.20 30.69
C GLY A 352 0.43 -12.03 29.79
N VAL A 353 -0.27 -11.40 28.83
CA VAL A 353 -1.14 -12.10 27.88
C VAL A 353 -0.59 -11.98 26.46
N ARG A 354 -0.86 -12.99 25.64
CA ARG A 354 -0.58 -12.99 24.21
C ARG A 354 -1.86 -12.64 23.45
N PHE A 355 -1.77 -11.77 22.45
CA PHE A 355 -2.92 -11.47 21.59
C PHE A 355 -2.91 -12.35 20.33
N SER A 356 -4.06 -12.93 20.00
CA SER A 356 -4.36 -13.48 18.68
C SER A 356 -5.12 -12.43 17.86
N VAL A 357 -4.60 -12.13 16.67
CA VAL A 357 -5.17 -11.14 15.76
C VAL A 357 -5.90 -11.86 14.63
N ASP A 358 -7.17 -11.53 14.47
CA ASP A 358 -7.97 -11.87 13.31
C ASP A 358 -8.31 -10.60 12.51
N VAL A 359 -8.47 -10.75 11.19
CA VAL A 359 -8.74 -9.65 10.28
C VAL A 359 -9.92 -9.99 9.39
N VAL A 360 -10.91 -9.11 9.39
CA VAL A 360 -12.14 -9.24 8.62
C VAL A 360 -12.32 -7.99 7.75
N ARG A 361 -12.87 -8.16 6.55
CA ARG A 361 -13.31 -7.02 5.75
C ARG A 361 -14.61 -6.47 6.31
N SER A 362 -14.62 -5.20 6.68
CA SER A 362 -15.82 -4.49 7.06
C SER A 362 -16.67 -4.20 5.83
N ALA A 363 -18.00 -4.21 6.00
CA ALA A 363 -18.95 -3.82 4.95
C ALA A 363 -18.73 -2.38 4.44
N SER A 364 -18.05 -1.53 5.21
CA SER A 364 -17.67 -0.16 4.84
C SER A 364 -16.50 -0.07 3.85
N GLY A 365 -15.95 -1.21 3.39
CA GLY A 365 -14.73 -1.25 2.58
C GLY A 365 -13.43 -1.04 3.39
N ARG A 366 -13.56 -1.00 4.72
CA ARG A 366 -12.46 -0.89 5.69
C ARG A 366 -11.98 -2.27 6.15
N THR A 367 -10.83 -2.28 6.80
CA THR A 367 -10.29 -3.47 7.46
C THR A 367 -10.61 -3.39 8.95
N LEU A 368 -11.25 -4.43 9.48
CA LEU A 368 -11.45 -4.62 10.91
C LEU A 368 -10.42 -5.64 11.40
N LEU A 369 -9.56 -5.21 12.31
CA LEU A 369 -8.59 -6.06 13.00
C LEU A 369 -9.09 -6.25 14.43
N ARG A 370 -9.27 -7.49 14.85
CA ARG A 370 -9.69 -7.84 16.21
C ARG A 370 -8.56 -8.61 16.87
N ALA A 371 -8.00 -8.05 17.93
CA ALA A 371 -7.03 -8.69 18.79
C ALA A 371 -7.71 -9.20 20.06
N LEU A 372 -7.74 -10.51 20.23
CA LEU A 372 -8.32 -11.19 21.39
C LEU A 372 -7.18 -11.72 22.27
N PRO A 373 -7.26 -11.59 23.60
CA PRO A 373 -6.32 -12.24 24.48
C PRO A 373 -6.47 -13.74 24.31
N GLU A 374 -5.34 -14.41 24.18
CA GLU A 374 -5.28 -15.85 24.22
C GLU A 374 -5.68 -16.29 25.63
N SER A 375 -6.81 -16.98 25.75
CA SER A 375 -7.11 -17.73 26.96
C SER A 375 -6.03 -18.80 27.11
N PRO A 376 -5.35 -18.89 28.26
CA PRO A 376 -4.46 -20.03 28.49
C PRO A 376 -5.32 -21.29 28.42
N ASP A 377 -5.03 -22.14 27.44
CA ASP A 377 -5.70 -23.43 27.25
C ASP A 377 -5.73 -24.18 28.61
N THR A 378 -6.93 -24.62 29.01
CA THR A 378 -7.26 -25.50 30.16
C THR A 378 -7.17 -24.92 31.58
N ARG A 379 -8.27 -24.31 32.05
CA ARG A 379 -8.75 -24.49 33.44
C ARG A 379 -10.24 -24.84 33.43
N PRO A 380 -10.70 -25.81 34.24
CA PRO A 380 -12.08 -26.27 34.21
C PRO A 380 -13.02 -25.24 34.84
N ILE A 381 -14.06 -24.84 34.09
CA ILE A 381 -15.40 -24.36 34.53
C ILE A 381 -15.44 -23.33 35.69
N GLY A 382 -14.40 -22.52 35.86
CA GLY A 382 -14.33 -21.45 36.88
C GLY A 382 -14.57 -20.03 36.35
N GLY A 383 -14.85 -19.85 35.05
CA GLY A 383 -14.76 -18.57 34.34
C GLY A 383 -15.65 -17.44 34.87
N GLN A 384 -16.80 -17.74 35.50
CA GLN A 384 -17.67 -16.70 36.06
C GLN A 384 -17.09 -16.02 37.30
N LEU A 385 -16.20 -16.68 38.05
CA LEU A 385 -15.61 -16.09 39.26
C LEU A 385 -14.40 -15.19 38.94
N GLU A 386 -13.69 -15.48 37.86
CA GLU A 386 -12.48 -14.76 37.43
C GLU A 386 -12.83 -13.45 36.71
N ASP A 387 -13.89 -13.45 35.90
CA ASP A 387 -14.47 -12.22 35.32
C ASP A 387 -14.99 -11.26 36.41
N TRP A 388 -15.61 -11.81 37.46
CA TRP A 388 -16.06 -11.04 38.63
C TRP A 388 -14.88 -10.49 39.44
N ALA A 389 -13.83 -11.28 39.66
CA ALA A 389 -12.63 -10.83 40.38
C ALA A 389 -11.85 -9.75 39.60
N ALA A 390 -11.80 -9.85 38.27
CA ALA A 390 -11.25 -8.83 37.38
C ALA A 390 -12.06 -7.52 37.42
N GLU A 391 -13.39 -7.62 37.48
CA GLU A 391 -14.29 -6.46 37.64
C GLU A 391 -14.13 -5.79 39.01
N LEU A 392 -13.97 -6.58 40.08
CA LEU A 392 -13.73 -6.08 41.44
C LEU A 392 -12.34 -5.41 41.57
N ALA A 393 -11.31 -6.03 41.00
CA ALA A 393 -9.96 -5.48 40.97
C ALA A 393 -9.89 -4.19 40.14
N SER A 394 -10.62 -4.10 39.02
CA SER A 394 -10.76 -2.88 38.23
C SER A 394 -11.45 -1.75 39.01
N ALA A 395 -12.52 -2.06 39.74
CA ALA A 395 -13.27 -1.10 40.55
C ALA A 395 -12.46 -0.52 41.73
N ILE A 396 -11.55 -1.32 42.30
CA ILE A 396 -10.69 -0.91 43.43
C ILE A 396 -9.43 -0.17 42.94
N THR A 397 -8.80 -0.64 41.85
CA THR A 397 -7.52 -0.09 41.38
C THR A 397 -7.65 1.10 40.42
N GLY A 398 -8.86 1.37 39.91
CA GLY A 398 -9.08 2.42 38.91
C GLY A 398 -8.54 2.08 37.52
N ASN A 399 -8.09 0.85 37.30
CA ASN A 399 -7.52 0.40 36.04
C ASN A 399 -8.56 -0.35 35.21
N VAL A 400 -8.72 0.03 33.95
CA VAL A 400 -9.61 -0.64 33.01
C VAL A 400 -8.87 -1.79 32.31
N LEU A 401 -9.34 -3.02 32.50
CA LEU A 401 -8.83 -4.22 31.84
C LEU A 401 -9.43 -4.30 30.42
N THR A 402 -8.56 -4.28 29.41
CA THR A 402 -9.00 -4.40 28.00
C THR A 402 -9.21 -5.88 27.65
N SER A 403 -10.44 -6.32 27.45
CA SER A 403 -10.77 -7.70 27.07
C SER A 403 -10.51 -8.00 25.60
N ALA A 404 -10.51 -6.98 24.73
CA ALA A 404 -10.18 -7.10 23.32
C ALA A 404 -9.77 -5.74 22.75
N VAL A 405 -8.99 -5.74 21.67
CA VAL A 405 -8.71 -4.52 20.91
C VAL A 405 -9.29 -4.67 19.52
N GLU A 406 -10.18 -3.76 19.14
CA GLU A 406 -10.68 -3.66 17.78
C GLU A 406 -10.06 -2.45 17.10
N PHE A 407 -9.62 -2.62 15.87
CA PHE A 407 -9.08 -1.55 15.04
C PHE A 407 -9.78 -1.54 13.69
N THR A 408 -10.42 -0.42 13.36
CA THR A 408 -11.08 -0.20 12.08
C THR A 408 -10.29 0.82 11.26
N GLY A 409 -9.52 0.33 10.28
CA GLY A 409 -8.61 1.11 9.44
C GLY A 409 -8.97 1.14 7.96
N ASN A 410 -8.41 2.09 7.21
CA ASN A 410 -8.41 2.01 5.74
C ASN A 410 -7.68 0.74 5.31
N SER A 411 -8.21 0.01 4.33
CA SER A 411 -7.49 -1.15 3.76
C SER A 411 -6.19 -0.73 3.07
N ALA A 412 -5.24 -1.65 2.91
CA ALA A 412 -3.99 -1.36 2.21
C ALA A 412 -4.23 -0.82 0.80
N GLU A 413 -5.19 -1.41 0.08
CA GLU A 413 -5.63 -0.98 -1.25
C GLU A 413 -6.16 0.45 -1.22
N ARG A 414 -7.09 0.76 -0.30
CA ARG A 414 -7.65 2.10 -0.16
C ARG A 414 -6.60 3.14 0.26
N GLN A 415 -5.71 2.81 1.18
CA GLN A 415 -4.67 3.73 1.62
C GLN A 415 -3.69 4.01 0.48
N SER A 416 -3.27 2.99 -0.27
CA SER A 416 -2.41 3.18 -1.45
C SER A 416 -3.06 4.09 -2.49
N GLU A 417 -4.38 3.95 -2.68
CA GLU A 417 -5.15 4.81 -3.57
C GLU A 417 -5.16 6.26 -3.08
N LEU A 418 -5.33 6.50 -1.77
CA LEU A 418 -5.29 7.82 -1.15
C LEU A 418 -3.91 8.47 -1.22
N ASP A 419 -2.84 7.71 -0.95
CA ASP A 419 -1.46 8.20 -0.96
C ASP A 419 -1.00 8.61 -2.37
N LEU A 420 -1.59 8.01 -3.42
CA LEU A 420 -1.34 8.35 -4.81
C LEU A 420 -2.16 9.54 -5.33
N ARG A 421 -3.08 10.12 -4.53
CA ARG A 421 -3.86 11.30 -4.97
C ARG A 421 -3.01 12.57 -4.89
N VAL A 422 -2.88 13.24 -6.02
CA VAL A 422 -2.36 14.62 -6.08
C VAL A 422 -3.47 15.61 -5.74
N LEU A 423 -4.66 15.38 -6.33
CA LEU A 423 -5.86 16.18 -6.06
C LEU A 423 -6.80 15.44 -5.11
N PRO A 424 -7.17 16.04 -3.96
CA PRO A 424 -8.13 15.42 -3.05
C PRO A 424 -9.51 15.30 -3.73
N GLY A 425 -10.18 14.17 -3.51
CA GLY A 425 -11.54 13.92 -4.02
C GLY A 425 -11.63 13.24 -5.40
N ILE A 426 -10.54 13.22 -6.18
CA ILE A 426 -10.50 12.49 -7.45
C ILE A 426 -9.78 11.15 -7.25
N PRO A 427 -10.33 10.00 -7.65
CA PRO A 427 -9.63 8.71 -7.57
C PRO A 427 -8.26 8.75 -8.26
N SER A 428 -7.22 8.18 -7.63
CA SER A 428 -5.85 8.27 -8.17
C SER A 428 -5.71 7.60 -9.54
N ALA A 429 -6.46 6.53 -9.82
CA ALA A 429 -6.50 5.89 -11.13
C ALA A 429 -6.92 6.87 -12.25
N ILE A 430 -7.92 7.73 -11.99
CA ILE A 430 -8.38 8.74 -12.95
C ILE A 430 -7.30 9.82 -13.14
N GLN A 431 -6.63 10.24 -12.07
CA GLN A 431 -5.53 11.20 -12.15
C GLN A 431 -4.37 10.64 -12.97
N MET A 432 -4.00 9.37 -12.74
CA MET A 432 -2.94 8.70 -13.49
C MET A 432 -3.28 8.55 -14.98
N ILE A 433 -4.53 8.17 -15.30
CA ILE A 433 -5.00 8.14 -16.70
C ILE A 433 -4.94 9.54 -17.33
N TYR A 434 -5.35 10.57 -16.58
CA TYR A 434 -5.28 11.95 -17.04
C TYR A 434 -3.84 12.41 -17.31
N PHE A 435 -2.90 12.14 -16.39
CA PHE A 435 -1.48 12.47 -16.58
C PHE A 435 -0.85 11.67 -17.72
N ALA A 436 -1.16 10.38 -17.84
CA ALA A 436 -0.71 9.54 -18.94
C ALA A 436 -1.23 10.07 -20.28
N GLY A 437 -2.50 10.47 -20.34
CA GLY A 437 -3.11 11.12 -21.49
C GLY A 437 -2.42 12.43 -21.84
N LEU A 438 -2.16 13.29 -20.85
CA LEU A 438 -1.47 14.56 -21.05
C LEU A 438 -0.04 14.35 -21.59
N PHE A 439 0.71 13.43 -20.99
CA PHE A 439 2.06 13.08 -21.42
C PHE A 439 2.08 12.49 -22.85
N ALA A 440 1.20 11.54 -23.15
CA ALA A 440 1.02 11.00 -24.49
C ALA A 440 0.63 12.11 -25.48
N GLY A 441 -0.24 13.03 -25.08
CA GLY A 441 -0.63 14.18 -25.89
C GLY A 441 0.54 15.11 -26.23
N ILE A 442 1.49 15.29 -25.31
CA ILE A 442 2.73 16.04 -25.57
C ILE A 442 3.60 15.29 -26.60
N LEU A 443 3.76 13.97 -26.47
CA LEU A 443 4.50 13.17 -27.46
C LEU A 443 3.82 13.17 -28.85
N GLY A 444 2.49 13.19 -28.87
CA GLY A 444 1.65 13.25 -30.06
C GLY A 444 1.24 14.68 -30.49
N LEU A 445 1.90 15.72 -29.99
CA LEU A 445 1.37 17.10 -30.03
C LEU A 445 1.05 17.60 -31.44
N GLY A 446 1.82 17.19 -32.45
CA GLY A 446 1.53 17.54 -33.85
C GLY A 446 0.15 17.07 -34.30
N VAL A 447 -0.16 15.79 -34.06
CA VAL A 447 -1.44 15.18 -34.44
C VAL A 447 -2.59 15.77 -33.62
N VAL A 448 -2.42 15.85 -32.30
CA VAL A 448 -3.46 16.36 -31.40
C VAL A 448 -3.77 17.83 -31.69
N ARG A 449 -2.76 18.66 -31.96
CA ARG A 449 -2.95 20.07 -32.33
C ARG A 449 -3.69 20.21 -33.66
N ASP A 450 -3.42 19.35 -34.63
CA ASP A 450 -4.13 19.37 -35.91
C ASP A 450 -5.60 18.98 -35.75
N TRP A 451 -5.91 18.00 -34.89
CA TRP A 451 -7.29 17.68 -34.51
C TRP A 451 -7.98 18.85 -33.81
N TRP A 452 -7.31 19.47 -32.84
CA TRP A 452 -7.85 20.62 -32.12
C TRP A 452 -8.17 21.79 -33.05
N ARG A 453 -7.29 22.10 -34.01
CA ARG A 453 -7.52 23.18 -34.98
C ARG A 453 -8.73 22.92 -35.89
N ARG A 454 -9.06 21.66 -36.16
CA ARG A 454 -10.27 21.29 -36.93
C ARG A 454 -11.52 21.45 -36.09
N LEU A 455 -11.47 21.08 -34.81
CA LEU A 455 -12.60 21.20 -33.90
C LEU A 455 -12.86 22.66 -33.49
N TRP A 456 -11.80 23.42 -33.22
CA TRP A 456 -11.87 24.81 -32.76
C TRP A 456 -10.86 25.70 -33.52
N PRO A 457 -11.24 26.25 -34.68
CA PRO A 457 -10.38 27.08 -35.55
C PRO A 457 -9.84 28.33 -34.85
N ALA A 458 -8.66 28.84 -35.23
CA ALA A 458 -8.00 29.95 -34.53
C ALA A 458 -8.86 31.23 -34.46
N GLU A 459 -8.81 31.92 -33.31
CA GLU A 459 -9.56 33.17 -33.10
C GLU A 459 -9.05 34.28 -34.01
N ILE A 460 -9.97 35.01 -34.64
CA ILE A 460 -9.64 36.13 -35.53
C ILE A 460 -9.71 37.43 -34.75
N ARG A 461 -8.64 38.23 -34.78
CA ARG A 461 -8.52 39.46 -33.99
C ARG A 461 -9.68 40.45 -34.22
N LYS A 462 -10.23 40.47 -35.44
CA LYS A 462 -11.29 41.38 -35.88
C LYS A 462 -12.64 41.16 -35.18
N ASP A 463 -12.85 39.98 -34.61
CA ASP A 463 -14.11 39.60 -33.95
C ASP A 463 -14.20 40.16 -32.51
N TYR A 464 -13.14 40.82 -32.02
CA TYR A 464 -13.05 41.32 -30.65
C TYR A 464 -12.86 42.83 -30.62
N SER A 465 -13.67 43.51 -29.81
CA SER A 465 -13.64 44.96 -29.60
C SER A 465 -12.29 45.49 -29.07
N GLY A 466 -11.51 44.67 -28.36
CA GLY A 466 -10.24 45.07 -27.74
C GLY A 466 -9.19 43.97 -27.68
N ALA A 467 -7.92 44.36 -27.52
CA ALA A 467 -6.79 43.42 -27.50
C ALA A 467 -6.88 42.47 -26.31
N PHE A 468 -7.33 42.98 -25.18
CA PHE A 468 -7.57 42.21 -23.98
C PHE A 468 -8.56 41.05 -24.23
N GLY A 469 -9.70 41.31 -24.86
CA GLY A 469 -10.71 40.27 -25.15
C GLY A 469 -10.16 39.17 -26.06
N TYR A 470 -9.40 39.54 -27.08
CA TYR A 470 -8.72 38.58 -27.96
C TYR A 470 -7.71 37.70 -27.21
N HIS A 471 -6.88 38.30 -26.34
CA HIS A 471 -5.90 37.55 -25.55
C HIS A 471 -6.57 36.67 -24.49
N ALA A 472 -7.63 37.14 -23.84
CA ALA A 472 -8.41 36.36 -22.89
C ALA A 472 -9.04 35.13 -23.54
N ALA A 473 -9.67 35.30 -24.72
CA ALA A 473 -10.24 34.18 -25.47
C ALA A 473 -9.17 33.18 -25.92
N ARG A 474 -8.03 33.67 -26.42
CA ARG A 474 -6.90 32.83 -26.80
C ARG A 474 -6.32 32.05 -25.61
N ALA A 475 -6.23 32.68 -24.43
CA ALA A 475 -5.78 32.03 -23.21
C ALA A 475 -6.77 30.97 -22.74
N ALA A 476 -8.08 31.29 -22.70
CA ALA A 476 -9.14 30.34 -22.36
C ALA A 476 -9.11 29.11 -23.28
N LYS A 477 -8.90 29.32 -24.59
CA LYS A 477 -8.78 28.23 -25.56
C LYS A 477 -7.51 27.39 -25.38
N LEU A 478 -6.38 28.03 -25.05
CA LEU A 478 -5.15 27.30 -24.73
C LEU A 478 -5.32 26.45 -23.47
N LEU A 479 -6.02 26.98 -22.45
CA LEU A 479 -6.38 26.24 -21.25
C LEU A 479 -7.33 25.08 -21.56
N ALA A 480 -8.38 25.29 -22.36
CA ALA A 480 -9.28 24.21 -22.79
C ALA A 480 -8.53 23.13 -23.57
N PHE A 481 -7.60 23.53 -24.45
CA PHE A 481 -6.73 22.60 -25.14
C PHE A 481 -5.88 21.78 -24.16
N GLY A 482 -5.17 22.44 -23.24
CA GLY A 482 -4.24 21.78 -22.33
C GLY A 482 -4.92 20.94 -21.24
N LEU A 483 -6.01 21.44 -20.65
CA LEU A 483 -6.66 20.84 -19.48
C LEU A 483 -7.77 19.85 -19.83
N LEU A 484 -8.44 20.00 -20.99
CA LEU A 484 -9.57 19.15 -21.35
C LEU A 484 -9.27 18.28 -22.57
N PHE A 485 -8.80 18.89 -23.66
CA PHE A 485 -8.64 18.16 -24.91
C PHE A 485 -7.39 17.30 -24.95
N LEU A 486 -6.24 17.82 -24.52
CA LEU A 486 -4.95 17.14 -24.57
C LEU A 486 -4.94 15.83 -23.76
N PRO A 487 -5.47 15.75 -22.52
CA PRO A 487 -5.54 14.51 -21.75
C PRO A 487 -6.45 13.46 -22.40
N LEU A 488 -7.56 13.89 -23.00
CA LEU A 488 -8.54 13.01 -23.64
C LEU A 488 -8.02 12.47 -24.99
N ALA A 489 -7.47 13.36 -25.83
CA ALA A 489 -7.00 13.04 -27.18
C ALA A 489 -5.54 12.56 -27.21
N GLY A 490 -4.84 12.57 -26.09
CA GLY A 490 -3.40 12.36 -26.06
C GLY A 490 -2.98 10.93 -26.39
N ILE A 491 -3.64 9.92 -25.80
CA ILE A 491 -3.40 8.50 -26.10
C ILE A 491 -3.64 8.19 -27.60
N PRO A 492 -4.81 8.51 -28.20
CA PRO A 492 -5.03 8.24 -29.62
C PRO A 492 -4.13 9.10 -30.53
N GLY A 493 -3.82 10.33 -30.13
CA GLY A 493 -2.91 11.21 -30.85
C GLY A 493 -1.49 10.65 -30.92
N PHE A 494 -0.98 10.14 -29.80
CA PHE A 494 0.31 9.46 -29.71
C PHE A 494 0.34 8.18 -30.54
N ALA A 495 -0.68 7.32 -30.41
CA ALA A 495 -0.77 6.08 -31.18
C ALA A 495 -0.72 6.36 -32.70
N LYS A 496 -1.46 7.38 -33.17
CA LYS A 496 -1.40 7.82 -34.57
C LYS A 496 -0.04 8.40 -34.94
N ALA A 497 0.60 9.15 -34.06
CA ALA A 497 1.95 9.68 -34.31
C ALA A 497 2.97 8.55 -34.50
N VAL A 498 2.93 7.51 -33.64
CA VAL A 498 3.76 6.30 -33.77
C VAL A 498 3.46 5.58 -35.08
N MET A 499 2.18 5.38 -35.43
CA MET A 499 1.79 4.74 -36.69
C MET A 499 2.33 5.51 -37.91
N LEU A 500 2.27 6.84 -37.90
CA LEU A 500 2.83 7.69 -38.96
C LEU A 500 4.35 7.60 -39.01
N GLN A 501 5.04 7.47 -37.87
CA GLN A 501 6.49 7.28 -37.83
C GLN A 501 6.90 5.90 -38.37
N LEU A 502 6.21 4.84 -37.97
CA LEU A 502 6.42 3.49 -38.49
C LEU A 502 6.17 3.44 -40.00
N TRP A 503 5.09 4.04 -40.47
CA TRP A 503 4.80 4.15 -41.89
C TRP A 503 5.90 4.89 -42.66
N ARG A 504 6.43 5.98 -42.09
CA ARG A 504 7.56 6.72 -42.67
C ARG A 504 8.83 5.88 -42.70
N ALA A 505 9.10 5.08 -41.68
CA ALA A 505 10.25 4.17 -41.64
C ALA A 505 10.12 3.07 -42.70
N ILE A 506 8.94 2.48 -42.86
CA ILE A 506 8.66 1.46 -43.88
C ILE A 506 8.79 2.04 -45.29
N MET A 507 8.29 3.26 -45.53
CA MET A 507 8.35 3.92 -46.83
C MET A 507 9.69 4.60 -47.11
N TRP A 508 10.59 4.69 -46.12
CA TRP A 508 11.89 5.33 -46.24
C TRP A 508 12.73 4.80 -47.42
N PRO A 509 12.83 3.47 -47.65
CA PRO A 509 13.58 2.93 -48.79
C PRO A 509 13.01 3.40 -50.13
N ASN A 510 11.69 3.52 -50.26
CA ASN A 510 11.05 4.00 -51.49
C ASN A 510 11.36 5.47 -51.74
N TYR A 511 11.32 6.31 -50.71
CA TYR A 511 11.73 7.71 -50.82
C TYR A 511 13.22 7.83 -51.15
N ALA A 512 14.07 7.01 -50.53
CA ALA A 512 15.50 6.97 -50.81
C ALA A 512 15.80 6.54 -52.26
N MET A 513 15.12 5.51 -52.78
CA MET A 513 15.28 5.07 -54.17
C MET A 513 14.82 6.14 -55.17
N ARG A 514 13.69 6.81 -54.91
CA ARG A 514 13.24 7.94 -55.75
C ARG A 514 14.25 9.08 -55.78
N TRP A 515 14.78 9.45 -54.61
CA TRP A 515 15.80 10.49 -54.50
C TRP A 515 17.10 10.12 -55.23
N ILE A 516 17.55 8.86 -55.14
CA ILE A 516 18.71 8.36 -55.88
C ILE A 516 18.43 8.42 -57.39
N GLY A 517 17.25 7.97 -57.84
CA GLY A 517 16.85 7.99 -59.25
C GLY A 517 16.84 9.40 -59.85
N GLU A 518 16.25 10.37 -59.16
CA GLU A 518 16.22 11.77 -59.59
C GLU A 518 17.63 12.36 -59.74
N ARG A 519 18.57 12.00 -58.84
CA ARG A 519 19.97 12.42 -58.94
C ARG A 519 20.71 11.81 -60.12
N PHE A 520 20.50 10.51 -60.41
CA PHE A 520 21.13 9.85 -61.55
C PHE A 520 20.61 10.36 -62.89
N VAL A 521 19.33 10.72 -63.00
CA VAL A 521 18.79 11.32 -64.23
C VAL A 521 19.40 12.71 -64.48
N HIS A 522 19.53 13.53 -63.44
CA HIS A 522 20.16 14.85 -63.57
C HIS A 522 21.64 14.77 -63.92
N SER A 523 22.41 13.82 -63.36
CA SER A 523 23.82 13.67 -63.70
C SER A 523 24.04 13.17 -65.14
N ARG A 524 23.13 12.33 -65.66
CA ARG A 524 23.24 11.82 -67.03
C ARG A 524 22.99 12.92 -68.08
N ASN A 525 22.07 13.85 -67.81
CA ASN A 525 21.79 14.97 -68.71
C ASN A 525 22.92 16.02 -68.76
N HIS A 526 23.76 16.11 -67.73
CA HIS A 526 24.91 17.01 -67.71
C HIS A 526 26.19 16.40 -68.32
N ALA A 527 26.23 15.10 -68.57
CA ALA A 527 27.37 14.44 -69.22
C ALA A 527 27.24 14.36 -70.75
N SER A 528 26.08 14.72 -71.31
CA SER A 528 25.78 14.69 -72.75
C SER A 528 25.77 16.08 -73.42
N GLY A 529 26.27 17.11 -72.74
CA GLY A 529 26.58 18.43 -73.29
C GLY A 529 28.00 18.79 -72.94
#